data_AF-A0A928TBK6-F1
#
_entry.id   AF-A0A928TBK6-F1
#
_cell.length_a   1.000
_cell.length_b   1.000
_cell.length_c   1.000
_cell.angle_alpha   90.00
_cell.angle_beta   90.00
_cell.angle_gamma   90.00
#
_symmetry.space_group_name_H-M   'P 1'
#
loop_
_entity.id
_entity.type
_entity.pdbx_description
1 polymer ?
#
loop_
_entity_poly.entity_id
_entity_poly.type
_entity_poly.pdbx_seq_one_letter_code
_entity_poly.pdbx_strand_id
1 'polypeptide(L)'
;MTATPLLRLVLQAMQKHGLEAVLIGNAGAAIHGAPVTTIDFDFMFRDTATNLRKLKAMARELKATVLRPYYPVSKLYRMVDDDLGLQVDFMPVVDGVRSFEELRSRAMRTTLENTPLLVASLEDIVASKKAASRPRDLAVMEVLERTLHAHEKASQARKPPSDTSGGARRAQGRK
;
A
#
# COMPACT_ATOMS: atom_id res chain seq x y z
N MET A 1 7.06 18.61 11.26
CA MET A 1 7.16 18.50 9.79
C MET A 1 6.13 17.48 9.32
N THR A 2 5.28 17.82 8.36
CA THR A 2 4.33 16.86 7.78
C THR A 2 5.03 15.98 6.77
N ALA A 3 4.73 14.68 6.72
CA ALA A 3 5.35 13.73 5.77
C ALA A 3 4.86 13.93 4.32
N THR A 4 3.71 14.60 4.14
CA THR A 4 3.02 14.81 2.85
C THR A 4 3.90 15.40 1.74
N PRO A 5 4.71 16.46 1.96
CA PRO A 5 5.53 17.05 0.90
C PRO A 5 6.59 16.09 0.36
N LEU A 6 7.22 15.30 1.25
CA LEU A 6 8.20 14.28 0.86
C LEU A 6 7.53 13.15 0.06
N LEU A 7 6.38 12.67 0.51
CA LEU A 7 5.64 11.64 -0.23
C LEU A 7 5.23 12.15 -1.62
N ARG A 8 4.75 13.40 -1.74
CA ARG A 8 4.43 13.99 -3.04
C ARG A 8 5.65 14.04 -3.96
N LEU A 9 6.80 14.49 -3.46
CA LEU A 9 8.04 14.54 -4.23
C LEU A 9 8.40 13.16 -4.82
N VAL A 10 8.31 12.12 -3.99
CA VAL A 10 8.53 10.72 -4.39
C VAL A 10 7.54 10.28 -5.46
N LEU A 11 6.24 10.54 -5.26
CA LEU A 11 5.18 10.14 -6.20
C LEU A 11 5.31 10.85 -7.55
N GLN A 12 5.67 12.14 -7.57
CA GLN A 12 5.89 12.89 -8.81
C GLN A 12 7.07 12.31 -9.61
N ALA A 13 8.17 11.96 -8.93
CA ALA A 13 9.32 11.35 -9.58
C ALA A 13 9.00 9.92 -10.07
N MET A 14 8.24 9.13 -9.29
CA MET A 14 7.73 7.82 -9.74
C MET A 14 6.88 7.94 -11.02
N GLN A 15 5.94 8.89 -11.03
CA GLN A 15 5.07 9.15 -12.18
C GLN A 15 5.89 9.54 -13.41
N LYS A 16 6.85 10.47 -13.25
CA LYS A 16 7.71 10.95 -14.34
C LYS A 16 8.56 9.83 -14.95
N HIS A 17 9.09 8.93 -14.13
CA HIS A 17 9.89 7.78 -14.60
C HIS A 17 9.06 6.53 -14.91
N GLY A 18 7.73 6.61 -14.77
CA GLY A 18 6.81 5.50 -14.99
C GLY A 18 7.07 4.30 -14.08
N LEU A 19 7.55 4.52 -12.86
CA LEU A 19 7.78 3.50 -11.85
C LEU A 19 6.48 3.20 -11.11
N GLU A 20 5.80 2.12 -11.50
CA GLU A 20 4.62 1.65 -10.78
C GLU A 20 5.03 0.92 -9.51
N ALA A 21 4.49 1.37 -8.37
CA ALA A 21 4.66 0.73 -7.08
C ALA A 21 3.40 0.94 -6.22
N VAL A 22 3.21 0.09 -5.21
CA VAL A 22 2.08 0.15 -4.27
C VAL A 22 2.61 0.55 -2.91
N LEU A 23 2.09 1.63 -2.32
CA LEU A 23 2.43 2.05 -0.97
C LEU A 23 1.90 1.02 0.04
N ILE A 24 2.77 0.57 0.93
CA ILE A 24 2.48 -0.42 1.98
C ILE A 24 2.82 0.17 3.35
N GLY A 25 2.86 -0.67 4.38
CA GLY A 25 3.36 -0.28 5.69
C GLY A 25 2.47 0.71 6.44
N ASN A 26 3.06 1.42 7.40
CA ASN A 26 2.31 2.33 8.28
C ASN A 26 1.81 3.58 7.53
N ALA A 27 2.53 4.05 6.52
CA ALA A 27 2.09 5.18 5.70
C ALA A 27 0.80 4.83 4.94
N GLY A 28 0.73 3.62 4.37
CA GLY A 28 -0.50 3.12 3.76
C GLY A 28 -1.64 2.98 4.77
N ALA A 29 -1.37 2.44 5.97
CA ALA A 29 -2.37 2.31 7.02
C ALA A 29 -2.92 3.68 7.48
N ALA A 30 -2.06 4.70 7.59
CA ALA A 30 -2.45 6.05 7.95
C ALA A 30 -3.42 6.67 6.91
N ILE A 31 -3.21 6.39 5.61
CA ILE A 31 -4.13 6.83 4.54
C ILE A 31 -5.52 6.17 4.69
N HIS A 32 -5.58 4.95 5.22
CA HIS A 32 -6.84 4.29 5.59
C HIS A 32 -7.45 4.79 6.90
N GLY A 33 -6.84 5.79 7.55
CA GLY A 33 -7.32 6.39 8.80
C GLY A 33 -6.87 5.67 10.07
N ALA A 34 -5.90 4.75 9.99
CA ALA A 34 -5.31 4.18 11.19
C ALA A 34 -4.50 5.26 11.94
N PRO A 35 -4.66 5.40 13.27
CA PRO A 35 -3.94 6.40 14.06
C PRO A 35 -2.50 5.95 14.33
N VAL A 36 -1.71 5.84 13.26
CA VAL A 36 -0.28 5.51 13.28
C VAL A 36 0.51 6.70 12.75
N THR A 37 1.69 6.93 13.31
CA THR A 37 2.62 7.95 12.85
C THR A 37 3.84 7.28 12.23
N THR A 38 4.25 7.76 11.05
CA THR A 38 5.49 7.35 10.41
C THR A 38 5.97 8.43 9.46
N ILE A 39 7.27 8.45 9.22
CA ILE A 39 7.93 9.29 8.21
C ILE A 39 8.52 8.40 7.10
N ASP A 40 8.58 7.08 7.33
CA ASP A 40 9.09 6.11 6.36
C ASP A 40 8.03 5.82 5.29
N PHE A 41 8.46 5.77 4.04
CA PHE A 41 7.61 5.32 2.93
C PHE A 41 8.09 3.98 2.40
N ASP A 42 7.24 2.97 2.52
CA ASP A 42 7.48 1.63 2.02
C ASP A 42 6.65 1.40 0.76
N PHE A 43 7.28 0.97 -0.32
CA PHE A 43 6.63 0.62 -1.57
C PHE A 43 6.95 -0.81 -1.99
N MET A 44 5.92 -1.59 -2.32
CA MET A 44 6.13 -2.83 -3.07
C MET A 44 6.22 -2.52 -4.56
N PHE A 45 7.21 -3.08 -5.25
CA PHE A 45 7.37 -2.92 -6.70
C PHE A 45 7.86 -4.21 -7.35
N ARG A 46 7.78 -4.29 -8.67
CA ARG A 46 8.27 -5.45 -9.42
C ARG A 46 9.79 -5.35 -9.66
N ASP A 47 10.53 -6.36 -9.21
CA ASP A 47 11.98 -6.51 -9.41
C ASP A 47 12.31 -6.98 -10.84
N THR A 48 12.32 -6.03 -11.77
CA THR A 48 12.76 -6.24 -13.15
C THR A 48 13.89 -5.27 -13.47
N ALA A 49 14.77 -5.64 -14.39
CA ALA A 49 15.83 -4.75 -14.87
C ALA A 49 15.28 -3.39 -15.34
N THR A 50 14.10 -3.38 -15.97
CA THR A 50 13.41 -2.14 -16.38
C THR A 50 13.02 -1.26 -15.19
N ASN A 51 12.39 -1.83 -14.16
CA ASN A 51 12.03 -1.05 -12.98
C ASN A 51 13.24 -0.61 -12.16
N LEU A 52 14.32 -1.39 -12.14
CA LEU A 52 15.57 -0.96 -11.52
C LEU A 52 16.21 0.22 -12.26
N ARG A 53 16.12 0.27 -13.59
CA ARG A 53 16.55 1.45 -14.36
C ARG A 53 15.72 2.69 -14.02
N LYS A 54 14.39 2.54 -13.88
CA LYS A 54 13.48 3.62 -13.47
C LYS A 54 13.77 4.11 -12.05
N LEU A 55 13.95 3.20 -11.09
CA LEU A 55 14.33 3.53 -9.71
C LEU A 55 15.64 4.33 -9.67
N LYS A 56 16.66 3.90 -10.43
CA LYS A 56 17.93 4.63 -10.54
C LYS A 56 17.76 6.01 -11.19
N ALA A 57 16.88 6.14 -12.19
CA ALA A 57 16.61 7.41 -12.85
C ALA A 57 15.90 8.40 -11.92
N MET A 58 14.90 7.91 -11.19
CA MET A 58 14.21 8.63 -10.12
C MET A 58 15.18 9.11 -9.03
N ALA A 59 16.04 8.23 -8.52
CA ALA A 59 17.02 8.60 -7.51
C ALA A 59 17.98 9.70 -7.98
N ARG A 60 18.48 9.61 -9.24
CA ARG A 60 19.32 10.68 -9.82
C ARG A 60 18.61 12.03 -9.90
N GLU A 61 17.33 12.03 -10.27
CA GLU A 61 16.54 13.26 -10.31
C GLU A 61 16.36 13.89 -8.93
N LEU A 62 16.09 13.05 -7.93
CA LEU A 62 15.95 13.48 -6.55
C LEU A 62 17.29 13.74 -5.85
N LYS A 63 18.43 13.56 -6.56
CA LYS A 63 19.79 13.60 -5.98
C LYS A 63 19.97 12.65 -4.78
N ALA A 64 19.14 11.60 -4.72
CA ALA A 64 19.14 10.61 -3.67
C ALA A 64 20.09 9.44 -3.99
N THR A 65 20.59 8.79 -2.94
CA THR A 65 21.43 7.60 -3.03
C THR A 65 20.58 6.34 -2.89
N VAL A 66 20.83 5.33 -3.74
CA VAL A 66 20.19 4.01 -3.62
C VAL A 66 21.15 3.03 -2.96
N LEU A 67 20.75 2.53 -1.79
CA LEU A 67 21.42 1.53 -0.99
C LEU A 67 20.74 0.16 -1.13
N ARG A 68 21.48 -0.92 -0.87
CA ARG A 68 20.95 -2.29 -0.76
C ARG A 68 21.30 -2.88 0.60
N PRO A 69 20.56 -2.51 1.66
CA PRO A 69 20.84 -3.00 3.01
C PRO A 69 20.74 -4.52 3.07
N TYR A 70 21.63 -5.16 3.83
CA TYR A 70 21.62 -6.62 4.06
C TYR A 70 21.73 -7.46 2.79
N TYR A 71 22.33 -6.93 1.72
CA TYR A 71 22.62 -7.72 0.52
C TYR A 71 23.64 -8.84 0.83
N PRO A 72 23.47 -10.06 0.30
CA PRO A 72 22.41 -10.53 -0.61
C PRO A 72 21.17 -11.13 0.06
N VAL A 73 21.10 -11.13 1.41
CA VAL A 73 20.00 -11.73 2.18
C VAL A 73 18.67 -11.04 1.91
N SER A 74 18.69 -9.71 1.74
CA SER A 74 17.51 -8.91 1.41
C SER A 74 17.55 -8.39 -0.02
N LYS A 75 16.37 -8.28 -0.64
CA LYS A 75 16.16 -7.60 -1.94
C LYS A 75 15.66 -6.16 -1.77
N LEU A 76 15.73 -5.59 -0.58
CA LEU A 76 15.36 -4.21 -0.30
C LEU A 76 16.27 -3.23 -1.05
N TYR A 77 15.66 -2.22 -1.66
CA TYR A 77 16.35 -1.03 -2.13
C TYR A 77 15.91 0.16 -1.29
N ARG A 78 16.86 0.85 -0.69
CA ARG A 78 16.60 2.04 0.12
C ARG A 78 17.09 3.27 -0.61
N MET A 79 16.20 4.21 -0.89
CA MET A 79 16.53 5.51 -1.44
C MET A 79 16.58 6.54 -0.31
N VAL A 80 17.71 7.22 -0.16
CA VAL A 80 17.95 8.20 0.91
C VAL A 80 18.48 9.53 0.37
N ASP A 81 18.01 10.61 0.97
CA ASP A 81 18.58 11.95 0.85
C ASP A 81 18.61 12.55 2.27
N ASP A 82 19.82 12.68 2.83
CA ASP A 82 20.01 13.13 4.21
C ASP A 82 19.71 14.63 4.39
N ASP A 83 19.92 15.43 3.35
CA ASP A 83 19.65 16.88 3.37
C ASP A 83 18.13 17.14 3.45
N LEU A 84 17.36 16.31 2.75
CA LEU A 84 15.89 16.36 2.77
C LEU A 84 15.26 15.52 3.89
N GLY A 85 16.04 14.67 4.58
CA GLY A 85 15.53 13.67 5.52
C GLY A 85 14.63 12.62 4.86
N LEU A 86 14.83 12.37 3.57
CA LEU A 86 14.03 11.42 2.79
C LEU A 86 14.55 10.00 3.00
N GLN A 87 13.65 9.08 3.36
CA GLN A 87 13.90 7.64 3.33
C GLN A 87 12.73 6.92 2.67
N VAL A 88 13.00 6.20 1.58
CA VAL A 88 12.00 5.41 0.85
C VAL A 88 12.53 4.01 0.60
N ASP A 89 11.78 3.01 1.06
CA ASP A 89 12.10 1.61 0.88
C ASP A 89 11.27 1.02 -0.27
N PHE A 90 11.95 0.44 -1.26
CA PHE A 90 11.36 -0.30 -2.37
C PHE A 90 11.63 -1.79 -2.21
N MET A 91 10.56 -2.55 -2.01
CA MET A 91 10.59 -3.97 -1.64
C MET A 91 10.01 -4.84 -2.77
N PRO A 92 10.79 -5.76 -3.34
CA PRO A 92 10.26 -6.78 -4.26
C PRO A 92 9.40 -7.85 -3.60
N VAL A 93 9.70 -8.14 -2.34
CA VAL A 93 9.11 -9.23 -1.56
C VAL A 93 8.64 -8.64 -0.24
N VAL A 94 7.42 -8.98 0.14
CA VAL A 94 6.75 -8.49 1.33
C VAL A 94 6.08 -9.69 1.99
N ASP A 95 6.34 -9.89 3.29
CA ASP A 95 5.74 -10.99 4.06
C ASP A 95 4.21 -10.94 3.92
N GLY A 96 3.57 -12.11 3.76
CA GLY A 96 2.12 -12.21 3.61
C GLY A 96 1.57 -11.79 2.24
N VAL A 97 2.41 -11.31 1.31
CA VAL A 97 2.00 -10.93 -0.05
C VAL A 97 2.59 -11.89 -1.08
N ARG A 98 1.74 -12.55 -1.88
CA ARG A 98 2.20 -13.55 -2.86
C ARG A 98 2.85 -12.94 -4.10
N SER A 99 2.32 -11.84 -4.61
CA SER A 99 2.82 -11.18 -5.82
C SER A 99 2.46 -9.70 -5.88
N PHE A 100 3.19 -8.94 -6.68
CA PHE A 100 2.90 -7.54 -6.95
C PHE A 100 1.54 -7.37 -7.64
N GLU A 101 1.20 -8.24 -8.59
CA GLU A 101 -0.06 -8.19 -9.34
C GLU A 101 -1.27 -8.36 -8.45
N GLU A 102 -1.21 -9.32 -7.53
CA GLU A 102 -2.29 -9.56 -6.58
C GLU A 102 -2.50 -8.34 -5.67
N LEU A 103 -1.41 -7.85 -5.07
CA LEU A 103 -1.47 -6.67 -4.21
C LEU A 103 -2.03 -5.46 -4.97
N ARG A 104 -1.53 -5.23 -6.19
CA ARG A 104 -1.96 -4.13 -7.05
C ARG A 104 -3.43 -4.24 -7.47
N SER A 105 -3.93 -5.46 -7.69
CA SER A 105 -5.32 -5.69 -8.09
C SER A 105 -6.32 -5.32 -6.98
N ARG A 106 -5.89 -5.43 -5.72
CA ARG A 106 -6.67 -5.05 -4.52
C ARG A 106 -6.35 -3.65 -4.00
N ALA A 107 -5.32 -3.00 -4.55
CA ALA A 107 -4.88 -1.69 -4.09
C ALA A 107 -5.95 -0.62 -4.30
N MET A 108 -6.12 0.23 -3.29
CA MET A 108 -6.94 1.44 -3.38
C MET A 108 -6.22 2.47 -4.23
N ARG A 109 -6.93 2.98 -5.25
CA ARG A 109 -6.48 4.12 -6.05
C ARG A 109 -6.93 5.40 -5.36
N THR A 110 -5.99 6.28 -5.08
CA THR A 110 -6.26 7.60 -4.51
C THR A 110 -5.32 8.64 -5.12
N THR A 111 -5.44 9.90 -4.70
CA THR A 111 -4.53 10.97 -5.06
C THR A 111 -4.00 11.65 -3.81
N LEU A 112 -2.72 12.02 -3.84
CA LEU A 112 -2.10 12.91 -2.86
C LEU A 112 -1.79 14.22 -3.56
N GLU A 113 -2.52 15.30 -3.22
CA GLU A 113 -2.36 16.61 -3.87
C GLU A 113 -2.37 16.50 -5.41
N ASN A 114 -3.38 15.80 -5.96
CA ASN A 114 -3.55 15.49 -7.39
C ASN A 114 -2.51 14.55 -8.02
N THR A 115 -1.58 14.01 -7.23
CA THR A 115 -0.62 13.01 -7.72
C THR A 115 -1.19 11.60 -7.50
N PRO A 116 -1.31 10.75 -8.54
CA PRO A 116 -1.85 9.40 -8.40
C PRO A 116 -1.04 8.55 -7.42
N LEU A 117 -1.74 7.80 -6.58
CA LEU A 117 -1.16 6.93 -5.56
C LEU A 117 -1.92 5.61 -5.50
N LEU A 118 -1.18 4.51 -5.53
CA LEU A 118 -1.70 3.18 -5.21
C LEU A 118 -1.35 2.85 -3.77
N VAL A 119 -2.35 2.50 -2.96
CA VAL A 119 -2.17 2.10 -1.56
C VAL A 119 -2.67 0.66 -1.42
N ALA A 120 -1.89 -0.20 -0.79
CA ALA A 120 -2.34 -1.55 -0.46
C ALA A 120 -3.63 -1.50 0.35
N SER A 121 -4.49 -2.51 0.19
CA SER A 121 -5.70 -2.59 0.99
C SER A 121 -5.34 -2.72 2.47
N LEU A 122 -6.22 -2.28 3.37
CA LEU A 122 -5.93 -2.36 4.80
C LEU A 122 -5.79 -3.83 5.25
N GLU A 123 -6.55 -4.73 4.64
CA GLU A 123 -6.45 -6.18 4.81
C GLU A 123 -5.04 -6.70 4.47
N ASP A 124 -4.51 -6.31 3.31
CA ASP A 124 -3.17 -6.73 2.86
C ASP A 124 -2.07 -6.15 3.76
N ILE A 125 -2.23 -4.93 4.26
CA ILE A 125 -1.28 -4.31 5.20
C ILE A 125 -1.29 -5.06 6.54
N VAL A 126 -2.47 -5.37 7.08
CA VAL A 126 -2.61 -6.13 8.34
C VAL A 126 -2.05 -7.53 8.18
N ALA A 127 -2.41 -8.25 7.10
CA ALA A 127 -1.91 -9.58 6.81
C ALA A 127 -0.38 -9.60 6.68
N SER A 128 0.19 -8.60 6.01
CA SER A 128 1.64 -8.48 5.86
C SER A 128 2.35 -8.28 7.20
N LYS A 129 1.85 -7.38 8.04
CA LYS A 129 2.42 -7.12 9.37
C LYS A 129 2.31 -8.32 10.31
N LYS A 130 1.19 -9.05 10.25
CA LYS A 130 1.03 -10.31 10.98
C LYS A 130 2.03 -11.35 10.53
N ALA A 131 2.19 -11.55 9.22
CA ALA A 131 3.15 -12.50 8.67
C ALA A 131 4.60 -12.13 9.03
N ALA A 132 4.93 -10.83 9.00
CA ALA A 132 6.24 -10.33 9.38
C ALA A 132 6.57 -10.51 10.87
N SER A 133 5.56 -10.39 11.76
CA SER A 133 5.66 -10.62 13.21
C SER A 133 6.84 -9.90 13.91
N ARG A 134 7.26 -8.73 13.41
CA ARG A 134 8.36 -7.96 14.01
C ARG A 134 7.85 -7.22 15.25
N PRO A 135 8.68 -6.96 16.27
CA PRO A 135 8.23 -6.28 17.50
C PRO A 135 7.47 -4.97 17.26
N ARG A 136 7.92 -4.15 16.31
CA ARG A 136 7.25 -2.90 15.92
C ARG A 136 5.89 -3.10 15.22
N ASP A 137 5.72 -4.21 14.50
CA ASP A 137 4.48 -4.53 13.81
C ASP A 137 3.43 -5.04 14.82
N LEU A 138 3.86 -5.82 15.82
CA LEU A 138 3.01 -6.25 16.93
C LEU A 138 2.53 -5.05 17.77
N ALA A 139 3.38 -4.06 18.00
CA ALA A 139 3.05 -2.87 18.79
C ALA A 139 1.89 -2.03 18.21
N VAL A 140 1.67 -2.06 16.89
CA VAL A 140 0.57 -1.34 16.23
C VAL A 140 -0.61 -2.24 15.84
N MET A 141 -0.51 -3.55 16.06
CA MET A 141 -1.45 -4.53 15.51
C MET A 141 -2.89 -4.31 15.98
N GLU A 142 -3.09 -4.09 17.29
CA GLU A 142 -4.41 -3.85 17.87
C GLU A 142 -5.12 -2.64 17.25
N VAL A 143 -4.36 -1.58 16.98
CA VAL A 143 -4.87 -0.37 16.34
C VAL A 143 -5.29 -0.66 14.90
N LEU A 144 -4.46 -1.37 14.15
CA LEU A 144 -4.75 -1.71 12.76
C LEU A 144 -5.96 -2.64 12.62
N GLU A 145 -6.09 -3.64 13.49
CA GLU A 145 -7.25 -4.53 13.52
C GLU A 145 -8.54 -3.78 13.84
N ARG A 146 -8.50 -2.82 14.78
CA ARG A 146 -9.65 -1.96 15.08
C ARG A 146 -10.05 -1.10 13.89
N THR A 147 -9.07 -0.48 13.21
CA THR A 147 -9.34 0.31 11.99
C THR A 147 -9.95 -0.58 10.90
N LEU A 148 -9.44 -1.79 10.71
CA LEU A 148 -9.98 -2.73 9.72
C LEU A 148 -11.43 -3.11 10.04
N HIS A 149 -11.71 -3.47 11.29
CA HIS A 149 -13.05 -3.82 11.72
C HIS A 149 -14.06 -2.67 11.57
N ALA A 150 -13.62 -1.43 11.81
CA ALA A 150 -14.44 -0.24 11.56
C ALA A 150 -14.74 -0.06 10.06
N HIS A 151 -13.76 -0.30 9.19
CA HIS A 151 -13.90 -0.23 7.74
C HIS A 151 -14.86 -1.31 7.19
N GLU A 152 -14.78 -2.53 7.73
CA GLU A 152 -15.69 -3.63 7.39
C GLU A 152 -17.14 -3.30 7.77
N LYS A 153 -17.37 -2.79 8.99
CA LYS A 153 -18.70 -2.37 9.46
C LYS A 153 -19.28 -1.26 8.58
N ALA A 154 -18.49 -0.24 8.24
CA ALA A 154 -18.91 0.85 7.37
C ALA A 154 -19.27 0.35 5.96
N SER A 155 -18.51 -0.62 5.44
CA SER A 155 -18.76 -1.23 4.13
C SER A 155 -20.03 -2.09 4.10
N GLN A 156 -20.32 -2.82 5.19
CA GLN A 156 -21.53 -3.61 5.35
C GLN A 156 -22.78 -2.73 5.49
N ALA A 157 -22.70 -1.62 6.22
CA ALA A 157 -23.81 -0.66 6.36
C ALA A 157 -24.17 0.07 5.05
N ARG A 158 -23.23 0.15 4.10
CA ARG A 158 -23.43 0.78 2.78
C ARG A 158 -23.98 -0.17 1.71
N LYS A 159 -24.01 -1.48 1.95
CA LYS A 159 -24.66 -2.43 1.03
C LYS A 159 -26.19 -2.30 1.18
N PRO A 160 -26.95 -2.04 0.09
CA PRO A 160 -28.40 -2.07 0.16
C PRO A 160 -28.86 -3.47 0.58
N PRO A 161 -29.98 -3.60 1.32
CA PRO A 161 -30.52 -4.91 1.66
C PRO A 161 -30.71 -5.73 0.38
N SER A 162 -30.13 -6.93 0.36
CA SER A 162 -30.30 -7.86 -0.75
C SER A 162 -31.78 -8.20 -0.86
N ASP A 163 -32.37 -7.84 -1.99
CA ASP A 163 -33.75 -8.11 -2.32
C ASP A 163 -33.99 -9.64 -2.36
N THR A 164 -34.41 -10.22 -1.25
CA THR A 164 -34.97 -11.58 -1.21
C THR A 164 -36.37 -11.54 -1.82
N SER A 165 -36.46 -11.36 -3.13
CA SER A 165 -37.66 -11.70 -3.91
C SER A 165 -37.49 -13.11 -4.50
N GLY A 166 -37.50 -14.10 -3.61
CA GLY A 166 -37.67 -15.50 -3.99
C GLY A 166 -39.09 -15.72 -4.52
N GLY A 167 -39.20 -15.81 -5.85
CA GLY A 167 -40.47 -15.99 -6.55
C GLY A 167 -41.25 -17.21 -6.10
N ALA A 168 -42.46 -16.99 -5.58
CA ALA A 168 -43.49 -18.00 -5.52
C ALA A 168 -44.19 -18.08 -6.89
N ARG A 169 -43.66 -18.92 -7.79
CA ARG A 169 -44.44 -19.46 -8.89
C ARG A 169 -45.49 -20.40 -8.29
N ARG A 170 -46.77 -20.05 -8.41
CA ARG A 170 -47.87 -21.03 -8.43
C ARG A 170 -48.71 -20.80 -9.67
N ALA A 171 -48.41 -21.59 -10.69
CA ALA A 171 -49.35 -21.91 -11.75
C ALA A 171 -50.45 -22.81 -11.16
N GLN A 172 -51.73 -22.48 -11.38
CA GLN A 172 -52.84 -23.44 -11.58
C GLN A 172 -54.21 -22.76 -11.69
N GLY A 173 -54.99 -23.19 -12.70
CA GLY A 173 -56.45 -23.04 -12.83
C GLY A 173 -56.86 -22.33 -14.13
N ARG A 174 -57.17 -23.01 -15.26
CA ARG A 174 -58.51 -23.56 -15.63
C ARG A 174 -59.63 -22.56 -15.29
N LYS A 175 -60.42 -22.02 -16.21
CA LYS A 175 -61.07 -22.55 -17.43
C LYS A 175 -61.26 -21.44 -18.46
#